data_AF-A0A957C2F6-F1
#
_entry.id   AF-A0A957C2F6-F1
#
_cell.length_a   1.000
_cell.length_b   1.000
_cell.length_c   1.000
_cell.angle_alpha   90.00
_cell.angle_beta   90.00
_cell.angle_gamma   90.00
#
_symmetry.space_group_name_H-M   'P 1'
#
loop_
_entity.id
_entity.type
_entity.pdbx_description
1 polymer ?
#
loop_
_entity_poly.entity_id
_entity_poly.type
_entity_poly.pdbx_seq_one_letter_code
_entity_poly.pdbx_strand_id
1 'polypeptide(L)'
;LAALHRDMLQIPKEVHQPIGFELIFPSLLARMGDTSQQFPPEVLNLINQLHTQKMSLINSLTPDPKKPHAWWFSMEMLPTSELATLQEQFLDEVGSVATSPAATAALLRARRLLGWDSPHAADYLQRLLDKGNGAVPFAWPVEIFEQLWVLDTYRRAGYGPDDKPEFRPLLDSLYKQCQAGQPGLSYSAMFPINDGDITAVGYTVLTWGGYDVSDDPLLALWGDDEDCSKTYPNELGASVSTNIHMLTALRSQPGMPRFQYIDKINRWLASQVKQETLFDDKWHLSPFYTVSHALSAFQGLNPTLANECMTFILAHQQHDGGWSWFGPSTLEETAHCILALHEVHKLGLLKDPAYITCAAETFRELASQPTPRMWIGKALYHPTQIVDALVDATSHVLAEYGVHLTITRAS
;
A
#
# COMPACT_ATOMS: atom_id res chain seq x y z
N LEU A 1 3.13 26.29 15.37
CA LEU A 1 4.03 25.80 16.44
C LEU A 1 3.28 25.06 17.55
N ALA A 2 2.25 25.66 18.19
CA ALA A 2 1.49 24.99 19.24
C ALA A 2 0.86 23.64 18.83
N ALA A 3 0.29 23.56 17.61
CA ALA A 3 -0.21 22.30 17.07
C ALA A 3 0.89 21.23 16.94
N LEU A 4 2.05 21.59 16.36
CA LEU A 4 3.20 20.68 16.25
C LEU A 4 3.65 20.17 17.63
N HIS A 5 3.71 21.04 18.64
CA HIS A 5 4.09 20.61 19.98
C HIS A 5 3.10 19.61 20.59
N ARG A 6 1.79 19.83 20.40
CA ARG A 6 0.75 18.90 20.85
C ARG A 6 0.85 17.55 20.12
N ASP A 7 1.05 17.59 18.81
CA ASP A 7 1.03 16.39 17.98
C ASP A 7 2.33 15.58 18.13
N MET A 8 3.47 16.24 18.39
CA MET A 8 4.73 15.56 18.69
C MET A 8 4.67 14.67 19.93
N LEU A 9 3.85 15.04 20.93
CA LEU A 9 3.63 14.21 22.12
C LEU A 9 2.88 12.90 21.82
N GLN A 10 2.27 12.77 20.63
CA GLN A 10 1.62 11.52 20.21
C GLN A 10 2.57 10.59 19.47
N ILE A 11 3.68 11.08 18.89
CA ILE A 11 4.63 10.27 18.10
C ILE A 11 5.04 8.96 18.81
N PRO A 12 5.40 8.95 20.11
CA PRO A 12 5.78 7.70 20.78
C PRO A 12 4.65 6.65 20.90
N LYS A 13 3.40 7.06 20.66
CA LYS A 13 2.21 6.19 20.71
C LYS A 13 1.75 5.74 19.33
N GLU A 14 2.30 6.33 18.26
CA GLU A 14 1.94 5.97 16.89
C GLU A 14 2.54 4.60 16.55
N VAL A 15 1.68 3.68 16.12
CA VAL A 15 2.07 2.32 15.75
C VAL A 15 2.67 2.28 14.34
N HIS A 16 2.25 3.21 13.47
CA HIS A 16 2.64 3.24 12.07
C HIS A 16 3.51 4.46 11.77
N GLN A 17 4.49 4.26 10.89
CA GLN A 17 5.40 5.31 10.44
C GLN A 17 5.15 5.60 8.95
N PRO A 18 4.91 6.87 8.56
CA PRO A 18 4.84 7.25 7.15
C PRO A 18 6.14 6.92 6.39
N ILE A 19 6.03 6.77 5.08
CA ILE A 19 7.17 6.47 4.21
C ILE A 19 8.26 7.53 4.39
N GLY A 20 9.44 7.06 4.80
CA GLY A 20 10.62 7.91 4.96
C GLY A 20 10.54 8.85 6.16
N PHE A 21 9.65 8.63 7.13
CA PHE A 21 9.56 9.44 8.35
C PHE A 21 10.91 9.62 9.03
N GLU A 22 11.69 8.54 9.14
CA GLU A 22 13.01 8.50 9.75
C GLU A 22 14.10 9.24 8.95
N LEU A 23 13.80 9.66 7.72
CA LEU A 23 14.68 10.47 6.86
C LEU A 23 14.18 11.91 6.74
N ILE A 24 12.89 12.09 6.46
CA ILE A 24 12.26 13.36 6.13
C ILE A 24 12.06 14.20 7.40
N PHE A 25 11.55 13.61 8.48
CA PHE A 25 11.21 14.36 9.69
C PHE A 25 12.44 15.02 10.35
N PRO A 26 13.60 14.33 10.50
CA PRO A 26 14.84 14.98 10.94
C PRO A 26 15.28 16.14 10.05
N SER A 27 15.15 16.00 8.72
CA SER A 27 15.49 17.07 7.77
C SER A 27 14.57 18.28 7.93
N LEU A 28 13.28 18.07 8.19
CA LEU A 28 12.32 19.15 8.48
C LEU A 28 12.66 19.85 9.81
N LEU A 29 13.01 19.10 10.86
CA LEU A 29 13.45 19.68 12.13
C LEU A 29 14.71 20.54 11.97
N ALA A 30 15.69 20.06 11.21
CA ALA A 30 16.90 20.83 10.90
C ALA A 30 16.60 22.16 10.19
N ARG A 31 15.61 22.18 9.29
CA ARG A 31 15.16 23.40 8.60
C ARG A 31 14.44 24.39 9.52
N MET A 32 13.92 23.94 10.66
CA MET A 32 13.31 24.84 11.67
C MET A 32 14.35 25.55 12.55
N GLY A 33 15.63 25.14 12.48
CA GLY A 33 16.71 25.71 13.28
C GLY A 33 16.44 25.60 14.79
N ASP A 34 16.77 26.65 15.54
CA ASP A 34 16.62 26.71 17.00
C ASP A 34 15.17 26.50 17.48
N THR A 35 14.17 26.73 16.64
CA THR A 35 12.76 26.48 16.98
C THR A 35 12.50 25.01 17.29
N SER A 36 13.23 24.09 16.64
CA SER A 36 13.11 22.64 16.88
C SER A 36 13.49 22.23 18.31
N GLN A 37 14.34 23.01 18.99
CA GLN A 37 14.79 22.72 20.37
C GLN A 37 13.68 22.92 21.41
N GLN A 38 12.56 23.55 21.03
CA GLN A 38 11.39 23.73 21.88
C GLN A 38 10.52 22.47 21.96
N PHE A 39 10.79 21.46 21.13
CA PHE A 39 10.04 20.21 21.16
C PHE A 39 10.52 19.26 22.25
N PRO A 40 9.66 18.33 22.71
CA PRO A 40 9.99 17.45 23.82
C PRO A 40 11.27 16.63 23.56
N PRO A 41 12.30 16.69 24.43
CA PRO A 41 13.59 16.02 24.21
C PRO A 41 13.49 14.52 23.98
N GLU A 42 12.55 13.85 24.67
CA GLU A 42 12.28 12.43 24.52
C GLU A 42 11.83 12.06 23.09
N VAL A 43 11.02 12.93 22.47
CA VAL A 43 10.54 12.73 21.09
C VAL A 43 11.69 12.96 20.10
N LEU A 44 12.50 14.00 20.31
CA LEU A 44 13.66 14.27 19.48
C LEU A 44 14.69 13.13 19.53
N ASN A 45 14.91 12.55 20.71
CA ASN A 45 15.80 11.41 20.88
C ASN A 45 15.30 10.17 20.13
N LEU A 46 14.00 9.88 20.20
CA LEU A 46 13.39 8.79 19.44
C LEU A 46 13.60 8.97 17.92
N ILE A 47 13.32 10.17 17.41
CA ILE A 47 13.50 10.49 15.99
C ILE A 47 14.97 10.33 15.56
N ASN A 48 15.91 10.81 16.37
CA ASN A 48 17.35 10.67 16.08
C ASN A 48 17.81 9.22 16.09
N GLN A 49 17.25 8.38 16.97
CA GLN A 49 17.55 6.95 16.99
C GLN A 49 17.07 6.26 15.70
N LEU A 50 15.83 6.50 15.29
CA LEU A 50 15.27 5.98 14.04
C LEU A 50 16.09 6.43 12.82
N HIS A 51 16.44 7.72 12.77
CA HIS A 51 17.29 8.28 11.72
C HIS A 51 18.66 7.60 11.65
N THR A 52 19.32 7.44 12.79
CA THR A 52 20.65 6.81 12.87
C THR A 52 20.61 5.36 12.42
N GLN A 53 19.59 4.60 12.83
CA GLN A 53 19.40 3.21 12.39
C GLN A 53 19.21 3.12 10.88
N LYS A 54 18.38 3.98 10.29
CA LYS A 54 18.16 4.01 8.84
C LYS A 54 19.39 4.42 8.06
N MET A 55 20.08 5.47 8.49
CA MET A 55 21.30 5.92 7.83
C MET A 55 22.41 4.87 7.92
N SER A 56 22.51 4.15 9.04
CA SER A 56 23.43 3.02 9.18
C SER A 56 23.13 1.93 8.14
N LEU A 57 21.85 1.60 7.94
CA LEU A 57 21.43 0.66 6.88
C LEU A 57 21.77 1.20 5.50
N ILE A 58 21.41 2.45 5.16
CA ILE A 58 21.69 3.04 3.85
C ILE A 58 23.20 3.10 3.57
N ASN A 59 24.01 3.43 4.58
CA ASN A 59 25.48 3.52 4.45
C ASN A 59 26.16 2.14 4.41
N SER A 60 25.54 1.09 4.95
CA SER A 60 26.05 -0.28 4.84
C SER A 60 25.74 -0.89 3.48
N LEU A 61 24.68 -0.41 2.81
CA LEU A 61 24.56 -0.60 1.37
C LEU A 61 25.79 0.06 0.73
N THR A 62 26.37 -0.60 -0.27
CA THR A 62 27.33 0.03 -1.17
C THR A 62 26.57 0.41 -2.44
N PRO A 63 25.65 1.38 -2.38
CA PRO A 63 24.80 1.71 -3.51
C PRO A 63 25.68 2.20 -4.65
N ASP A 64 25.48 1.64 -5.84
CA ASP A 64 26.00 2.25 -7.05
C ASP A 64 25.28 3.61 -7.17
N PRO A 65 25.98 4.75 -7.10
CA PRO A 65 25.34 6.05 -7.16
C PRO A 65 24.61 6.28 -8.49
N LYS A 66 24.85 5.42 -9.50
CA LYS A 66 24.17 5.47 -10.80
C LYS A 66 22.94 4.57 -10.87
N LYS A 67 22.60 3.82 -9.81
CA LYS A 67 21.44 2.92 -9.79
C LYS A 67 20.37 3.42 -8.83
N PRO A 68 19.10 3.33 -9.23
CA PRO A 68 17.98 3.72 -8.39
C PRO A 68 17.89 2.84 -7.14
N HIS A 69 17.39 3.43 -6.05
CA HIS A 69 17.14 2.75 -4.79
C HIS A 69 15.81 3.19 -4.20
N ALA A 70 15.17 2.34 -3.40
CA ALA A 70 13.87 2.64 -2.78
C ALA A 70 13.88 3.97 -2.00
N TRP A 71 14.96 4.27 -1.28
CA TRP A 71 15.11 5.50 -0.50
C TRP A 71 15.17 6.77 -1.35
N TRP A 72 15.39 6.67 -2.67
CA TRP A 72 15.40 7.82 -3.58
C TRP A 72 14.07 8.55 -3.58
N PHE A 73 12.99 7.81 -3.30
CA PHE A 73 11.67 8.37 -3.09
C PHE A 73 11.65 9.46 -2.01
N SER A 74 12.59 9.46 -1.07
CA SER A 74 12.71 10.42 0.05
C SER A 74 13.91 11.37 -0.08
N MET A 75 14.44 11.59 -1.30
CA MET A 75 15.62 12.45 -1.52
C MET A 75 15.47 13.89 -1.03
N GLU A 76 14.26 14.39 -0.82
CA GLU A 76 14.07 15.71 -0.20
C GLU A 76 14.65 15.83 1.21
N MET A 77 15.06 14.71 1.83
CA MET A 77 15.82 14.71 3.08
C MET A 77 17.24 15.29 2.93
N LEU A 78 17.83 15.21 1.73
CA LEU A 78 19.21 15.61 1.46
C LEU A 78 19.43 17.14 1.57
N PRO A 79 20.66 17.58 1.90
CA PRO A 79 21.04 18.98 1.86
C PRO A 79 20.91 19.59 0.46
N THR A 80 20.70 20.91 0.40
CA THR A 80 20.61 21.66 -0.87
C THR A 80 21.86 21.48 -1.74
N SER A 81 23.06 21.44 -1.14
CA SER A 81 24.31 21.24 -1.86
C SER A 81 24.40 19.88 -2.55
N GLU A 82 23.86 18.82 -1.94
CA GLU A 82 23.89 17.47 -2.50
C GLU A 82 22.83 17.30 -3.58
N LEU A 83 21.59 17.75 -3.31
CA LEU A 83 20.51 17.76 -4.29
C LEU A 83 20.91 18.49 -5.58
N ALA A 84 21.55 19.65 -5.46
CA ALA A 84 22.02 20.42 -6.60
C ALA A 84 23.28 19.84 -7.27
N THR A 85 23.71 18.63 -6.94
CA THR A 85 24.75 17.90 -7.70
C THR A 85 24.21 16.64 -8.36
N LEU A 86 22.95 16.26 -8.07
CA LEU A 86 22.30 15.14 -8.73
C LEU A 86 22.22 15.42 -10.23
N GLN A 87 22.64 14.44 -11.02
CA GLN A 87 22.66 14.53 -12.48
C GLN A 87 21.24 14.37 -13.05
N GLU A 88 21.00 14.82 -14.29
CA GLU A 88 19.69 14.64 -14.95
C GLU A 88 19.30 13.16 -15.11
N GLN A 89 20.25 12.23 -15.16
CA GLN A 89 19.99 10.78 -15.19
C GLN A 89 19.26 10.21 -13.95
N PHE A 90 19.11 11.01 -12.88
CA PHE A 90 18.31 10.64 -11.71
C PHE A 90 16.82 10.95 -11.91
N LEU A 91 16.47 11.67 -12.99
CA LEU A 91 15.11 11.87 -13.40
C LEU A 91 14.66 10.69 -14.26
N ASP A 92 13.47 10.18 -13.95
CA ASP A 92 12.78 9.22 -14.81
C ASP A 92 12.27 9.87 -16.11
N GLU A 93 11.66 9.08 -16.99
CA GLU A 93 11.19 9.55 -18.29
C GLU A 93 10.08 10.62 -18.19
N VAL A 94 9.40 10.71 -17.05
CA VAL A 94 8.41 11.76 -16.79
C VAL A 94 9.03 12.99 -16.12
N GLY A 95 10.35 13.03 -15.93
CA GLY A 95 11.07 14.18 -15.39
C GLY A 95 11.07 14.25 -13.87
N SER A 96 10.78 13.14 -13.18
CA SER A 96 10.64 13.12 -11.73
C SER A 96 11.79 12.39 -11.04
N VAL A 97 12.04 12.72 -9.78
CA VAL A 97 12.90 11.92 -8.91
C VAL A 97 12.05 10.80 -8.32
N ALA A 98 12.22 9.58 -8.83
CA ALA A 98 11.61 8.36 -8.28
C ALA A 98 10.08 8.46 -8.12
N THR A 99 9.37 9.06 -9.09
CA THR A 99 7.93 9.36 -9.03
C THR A 99 7.49 10.31 -7.90
N SER A 100 8.42 10.90 -7.12
CA SER A 100 8.06 11.72 -5.96
C SER A 100 8.03 13.22 -6.25
N PRO A 101 6.86 13.89 -6.10
CA PRO A 101 6.78 15.34 -6.25
C PRO A 101 7.60 16.11 -5.21
N ALA A 102 7.67 15.62 -3.96
CA ALA A 102 8.45 16.27 -2.92
C ALA A 102 9.96 16.24 -3.22
N ALA A 103 10.49 15.09 -3.63
CA ALA A 103 11.90 14.95 -4.02
C ALA A 103 12.22 15.79 -5.26
N THR A 104 11.34 15.76 -6.26
CA THR A 104 11.48 16.55 -7.50
C THR A 104 11.46 18.06 -7.23
N ALA A 105 10.57 18.52 -6.35
CA ALA A 105 10.52 19.92 -5.93
C ALA A 105 11.77 20.34 -5.14
N ALA A 106 12.26 19.49 -4.25
CA ALA A 106 13.49 19.74 -3.49
C ALA A 106 14.71 19.86 -4.41
N LEU A 107 14.82 18.96 -5.40
CA LEU A 107 15.81 19.02 -6.47
C LEU A 107 15.70 20.34 -7.22
N LEU A 108 14.56 20.63 -7.84
CA LEU A 108 14.37 21.84 -8.67
C LEU A 108 14.69 23.12 -7.89
N ARG A 109 14.24 23.21 -6.63
CA ARG A 109 14.56 24.34 -5.74
C ARG A 109 16.07 24.44 -5.51
N ALA A 110 16.74 23.34 -5.23
CA ALA A 110 18.17 23.34 -4.95
C ALA A 110 18.98 23.81 -6.18
N ARG A 111 18.59 23.36 -7.37
CA ARG A 111 19.20 23.77 -8.65
C ARG A 111 19.06 25.27 -8.88
N ARG A 112 17.82 25.79 -8.74
CA ARG A 112 17.52 27.22 -8.94
C ARG A 112 18.26 28.12 -7.97
N LEU A 113 18.46 27.69 -6.72
CA LEU A 113 19.26 28.44 -5.74
C LEU A 113 20.75 28.56 -6.13
N LEU A 114 21.29 27.60 -6.89
CA LEU A 114 22.66 27.64 -7.40
C LEU A 114 22.77 28.22 -8.82
N GLY A 115 21.69 28.82 -9.33
CA GLY A 115 21.72 29.54 -10.61
C GLY A 115 21.54 28.67 -11.85
N TRP A 116 21.02 27.45 -11.72
CA TRP A 116 20.69 26.58 -12.85
C TRP A 116 19.27 26.03 -12.76
N ASP A 117 18.72 25.55 -13.87
CA ASP A 117 17.33 25.08 -13.95
C ASP A 117 17.26 23.60 -14.34
N SER A 118 16.08 23.00 -14.17
CA SER A 118 15.76 21.66 -14.67
C SER A 118 14.37 21.67 -15.31
N PRO A 119 14.31 21.88 -16.64
CA PRO A 119 13.04 21.95 -17.35
C PRO A 119 12.16 20.71 -17.18
N HIS A 120 12.74 19.49 -17.22
CA HIS A 120 11.99 18.25 -17.04
C HIS A 120 11.33 18.15 -15.66
N ALA A 121 12.06 18.51 -14.60
CA ALA A 121 11.51 18.55 -13.24
C ALA A 121 10.43 19.63 -13.08
N ALA A 122 10.61 20.79 -13.71
CA ALA A 122 9.60 21.85 -13.72
C ALA A 122 8.32 21.41 -14.46
N ASP A 123 8.46 20.78 -15.63
CA ASP A 123 7.34 20.28 -16.43
C ASP A 123 6.58 19.15 -15.73
N TYR A 124 7.29 18.25 -15.03
CA TYR A 124 6.67 17.25 -14.17
C TYR A 124 5.78 17.90 -13.10
N LEU A 125 6.33 18.84 -12.33
CA LEU A 125 5.60 19.49 -11.24
C LEU A 125 4.45 20.35 -11.76
N GLN A 126 4.64 21.07 -12.87
CA GLN A 126 3.59 21.90 -13.48
C GLN A 126 2.41 21.05 -13.94
N ARG A 127 2.68 19.90 -14.60
CA ARG A 127 1.61 18.97 -15.00
C ARG A 127 0.79 18.46 -13.81
N LEU A 128 1.44 18.20 -12.67
CA LEU A 128 0.73 17.76 -11.47
C LEU A 128 -0.09 18.88 -10.84
N LEU A 129 0.46 20.10 -10.76
CA LEU A 129 -0.26 21.27 -10.25
C LEU A 129 -1.49 21.61 -11.11
N ASP A 130 -1.36 21.53 -12.44
CA ASP A 130 -2.46 21.78 -13.37
C ASP A 130 -3.57 20.74 -13.19
N LYS A 131 -3.21 19.45 -13.09
CA LYS A 131 -4.17 18.36 -12.88
C LYS A 131 -4.81 18.38 -11.49
N GLY A 132 -4.04 18.74 -10.48
CA GLY A 132 -4.44 18.74 -9.07
C GLY A 132 -5.02 20.06 -8.58
N ASN A 133 -5.28 21.03 -9.46
CA ASN A 133 -5.78 22.37 -9.11
C ASN A 133 -4.95 23.04 -7.99
N GLY A 134 -3.62 23.00 -8.15
CA GLY A 134 -2.66 23.51 -7.18
C GLY A 134 -2.22 22.54 -6.09
N ALA A 135 -2.85 21.36 -5.97
CA ALA A 135 -2.37 20.27 -5.13
C ALA A 135 -1.54 19.25 -5.94
N VAL A 136 -0.73 18.45 -5.25
CA VAL A 136 0.04 17.35 -5.83
C VAL A 136 -0.10 16.09 -4.95
N PRO A 137 -0.07 14.88 -5.54
CA PRO A 137 -0.02 13.64 -4.76
C PRO A 137 1.36 13.45 -4.13
N PHE A 138 1.52 12.44 -3.26
CA PHE A 138 2.83 12.10 -2.68
C PHE A 138 3.71 11.30 -3.66
N ALA A 139 3.10 10.62 -4.64
CA ALA A 139 3.70 9.86 -5.73
C ALA A 139 2.88 10.02 -7.02
N TRP A 140 3.53 10.14 -8.17
CA TRP A 140 2.91 9.99 -9.49
C TRP A 140 3.97 9.74 -10.57
N PRO A 141 3.71 8.82 -11.52
CA PRO A 141 2.54 7.95 -11.63
C PRO A 141 2.60 6.74 -10.68
N VAL A 142 1.45 6.08 -10.48
CA VAL A 142 1.25 4.91 -9.58
C VAL A 142 0.31 3.88 -10.24
N GLU A 143 0.34 3.83 -11.56
CA GLU A 143 -0.65 3.18 -12.41
C GLU A 143 -0.70 1.66 -12.25
N ILE A 144 0.43 1.01 -11.99
CA ILE A 144 0.47 -0.46 -11.83
C ILE A 144 -0.20 -0.83 -10.52
N PHE A 145 0.07 -0.09 -9.44
CA PHE A 145 -0.59 -0.27 -8.14
C PHE A 145 -2.12 -0.13 -8.28
N GLU A 146 -2.59 0.95 -8.90
CA GLU A 146 -4.03 1.17 -9.08
C GLU A 146 -4.68 0.06 -9.92
N GLN A 147 -4.08 -0.31 -11.04
CA GLN A 147 -4.60 -1.37 -11.93
C GLN A 147 -4.69 -2.72 -11.21
N LEU A 148 -3.66 -3.08 -10.45
CA LEU A 148 -3.62 -4.34 -9.71
C LEU A 148 -4.68 -4.42 -8.63
N TRP A 149 -4.82 -3.38 -7.81
CA TRP A 149 -5.81 -3.38 -6.73
C TRP A 149 -7.24 -3.29 -7.24
N VAL A 150 -7.47 -2.58 -8.35
CA VAL A 150 -8.77 -2.58 -9.03
C VAL A 150 -9.14 -3.99 -9.50
N LEU A 151 -8.23 -4.67 -10.21
CA LEU A 151 -8.47 -6.03 -10.70
C LEU A 151 -8.62 -7.04 -9.55
N ASP A 152 -7.79 -6.95 -8.51
CA ASP A 152 -7.88 -7.83 -7.34
C ASP A 152 -9.21 -7.64 -6.60
N THR A 153 -9.69 -6.40 -6.49
CA THR A 153 -11.00 -6.09 -5.89
C THR A 153 -12.14 -6.77 -6.64
N TYR A 154 -12.14 -6.70 -7.97
CA TYR A 154 -13.14 -7.40 -8.78
C TYR A 154 -13.02 -8.92 -8.68
N ARG A 155 -11.80 -9.45 -8.71
CA ARG A 155 -11.53 -10.88 -8.51
C ARG A 155 -12.12 -11.39 -7.20
N ARG A 156 -11.94 -10.63 -6.11
CA ARG A 156 -12.47 -10.94 -4.77
C ARG A 156 -13.99 -10.85 -4.68
N ALA A 157 -14.61 -9.99 -5.49
CA ALA A 157 -16.06 -9.94 -5.66
C ALA A 157 -16.64 -11.07 -6.51
N GLY A 158 -15.81 -12.01 -6.99
CA GLY A 158 -16.26 -13.18 -7.74
C GLY A 158 -16.32 -13.00 -9.26
N TYR A 159 -15.83 -11.88 -9.80
CA TYR A 159 -15.73 -11.68 -11.23
C TYR A 159 -14.70 -12.61 -11.89
N GLY A 160 -15.01 -13.06 -13.10
CA GLY A 160 -14.09 -13.69 -14.04
C GLY A 160 -13.29 -12.67 -14.85
N PRO A 161 -12.15 -13.08 -15.45
CA PRO A 161 -11.24 -12.18 -16.16
C PRO A 161 -11.81 -11.60 -17.47
N ASP A 162 -12.93 -12.15 -17.96
CA ASP A 162 -13.61 -11.71 -19.17
C ASP A 162 -14.99 -11.08 -18.91
N ASP A 163 -15.36 -10.90 -17.64
CA ASP A 163 -16.70 -10.39 -17.25
C ASP A 163 -16.86 -8.88 -17.53
N LYS A 164 -15.73 -8.14 -17.62
CA LYS A 164 -15.71 -6.74 -18.04
C LYS A 164 -14.75 -6.55 -19.22
N PRO A 165 -15.13 -5.77 -20.25
CA PRO A 165 -14.29 -5.55 -21.42
C PRO A 165 -12.97 -4.82 -21.09
N GLU A 166 -12.92 -4.08 -19.99
CA GLU A 166 -11.73 -3.37 -19.53
C GLU A 166 -10.66 -4.28 -18.91
N PHE A 167 -11.02 -5.48 -18.42
CA PHE A 167 -10.08 -6.34 -17.69
C PHE A 167 -8.96 -6.87 -18.58
N ARG A 168 -9.30 -7.39 -19.77
CA ARG A 168 -8.31 -8.02 -20.65
C ARG A 168 -7.21 -7.05 -21.10
N PRO A 169 -7.50 -5.81 -21.55
CA PRO A 169 -6.46 -4.82 -21.85
C PRO A 169 -5.55 -4.49 -20.66
N LEU A 170 -6.10 -4.41 -19.44
CA LEU A 170 -5.30 -4.14 -18.24
C LEU A 170 -4.38 -5.33 -17.92
N LEU A 171 -4.90 -6.55 -17.95
CA LEU A 171 -4.12 -7.77 -17.75
C LEU A 171 -2.99 -7.90 -18.79
N ASP A 172 -3.28 -7.63 -20.07
CA ASP A 172 -2.26 -7.64 -21.14
C ASP A 172 -1.15 -6.61 -20.89
N SER A 173 -1.50 -5.42 -20.40
CA SER A 173 -0.54 -4.37 -20.06
C SER A 173 0.35 -4.79 -18.89
N LEU A 174 -0.27 -5.28 -17.81
CA LEU A 174 0.43 -5.73 -16.60
C LEU A 174 1.36 -6.92 -16.90
N TYR A 175 0.94 -7.85 -17.76
CA TYR A 175 1.77 -8.98 -18.17
C TYR A 175 3.02 -8.55 -18.93
N LYS A 176 2.89 -7.55 -19.82
CA LYS A 176 4.05 -6.97 -20.51
C LYS A 176 4.99 -6.27 -19.52
N GLN A 177 4.43 -5.54 -18.57
CA GLN A 177 5.21 -4.82 -17.56
C GLN A 177 5.94 -5.78 -16.62
N CYS A 178 5.33 -6.90 -16.21
CA CYS A 178 5.96 -7.84 -15.27
C CYS A 178 7.18 -8.56 -15.87
N GLN A 179 7.28 -8.57 -17.20
CA GLN A 179 8.38 -9.13 -17.98
C GLN A 179 9.38 -8.07 -18.46
N ALA A 180 9.05 -6.79 -18.31
CA ALA A 180 9.89 -5.70 -18.79
C ALA A 180 11.04 -5.43 -17.81
N GLY A 181 12.27 -5.34 -18.33
CA GLY A 181 13.44 -5.07 -17.50
C GLY A 181 13.78 -6.25 -16.57
N GLN A 182 13.85 -5.97 -15.26
CA GLN A 182 14.04 -7.01 -14.24
C GLN A 182 12.69 -7.65 -13.93
N PRO A 183 12.53 -8.98 -14.10
CA PRO A 183 11.27 -9.67 -13.82
C PRO A 183 10.70 -9.36 -12.43
N GLY A 184 9.41 -9.07 -12.37
CA GLY A 184 8.69 -8.58 -11.18
C GLY A 184 7.92 -7.30 -11.49
N LEU A 185 7.33 -6.67 -10.47
CA LEU A 185 6.54 -5.45 -10.65
C LEU A 185 6.89 -4.40 -9.60
N SER A 186 6.71 -3.15 -9.98
CA SER A 186 6.72 -1.99 -9.09
C SER A 186 5.39 -1.26 -9.16
N TYR A 187 5.13 -0.31 -8.27
CA TYR A 187 3.87 0.45 -8.28
C TYR A 187 3.70 1.31 -9.53
N SER A 188 4.78 1.55 -10.28
CA SER A 188 4.78 2.24 -11.57
C SER A 188 5.90 1.74 -12.47
N ALA A 189 5.70 1.76 -13.79
CA ALA A 189 6.76 1.52 -14.76
C ALA A 189 7.90 2.55 -14.67
N MET A 190 7.64 3.73 -14.08
CA MET A 190 8.62 4.79 -13.87
C MET A 190 9.46 4.57 -12.59
N PHE A 191 9.10 3.60 -11.75
CA PHE A 191 9.88 3.24 -10.58
C PHE A 191 10.59 1.89 -10.76
N PRO A 192 11.90 1.89 -11.01
CA PRO A 192 12.65 0.72 -11.46
C PRO A 192 13.01 -0.27 -10.33
N ILE A 193 12.34 -0.18 -9.19
CA ILE A 193 12.56 -1.05 -8.02
C ILE A 193 11.33 -1.90 -7.82
N ASN A 194 11.50 -3.21 -7.94
CA ASN A 194 10.42 -4.14 -7.67
C ASN A 194 9.97 -4.01 -6.22
N ASP A 195 8.65 -4.05 -6.07
CA ASP A 195 7.94 -4.03 -4.81
C ASP A 195 7.31 -5.42 -4.61
N GLY A 196 7.60 -6.04 -3.47
CA GLY A 196 7.15 -7.39 -3.16
C GLY A 196 5.64 -7.52 -3.01
N ASP A 197 4.96 -6.47 -2.57
CA ASP A 197 3.51 -6.42 -2.46
C ASP A 197 2.86 -6.37 -3.83
N ILE A 198 3.32 -5.42 -4.65
CA ILE A 198 2.88 -5.27 -6.04
C ILE A 198 3.17 -6.54 -6.84
N THR A 199 4.35 -7.14 -6.65
CA THR A 199 4.72 -8.38 -7.36
C THR A 199 3.83 -9.55 -6.93
N ALA A 200 3.51 -9.69 -5.65
CA ALA A 200 2.63 -10.76 -5.15
C ALA A 200 1.18 -10.60 -5.63
N VAL A 201 0.61 -9.39 -5.54
CA VAL A 201 -0.73 -9.10 -6.07
C VAL A 201 -0.75 -9.28 -7.58
N GLY A 202 0.28 -8.80 -8.28
CA GLY A 202 0.44 -8.98 -9.72
C GLY A 202 0.49 -10.43 -10.16
N TYR A 203 1.23 -11.27 -9.45
CA TYR A 203 1.24 -12.72 -9.71
C TYR A 203 -0.16 -13.32 -9.56
N THR A 204 -0.87 -12.97 -8.48
CA THR A 204 -2.23 -13.45 -8.21
C THR A 204 -3.21 -13.03 -9.32
N VAL A 205 -3.22 -11.74 -9.68
CA VAL A 205 -4.10 -11.16 -10.70
C VAL A 205 -3.80 -11.72 -12.09
N LEU A 206 -2.53 -11.83 -12.48
CA LEU A 206 -2.15 -12.37 -13.78
C LEU A 206 -2.44 -13.88 -13.90
N THR A 207 -2.24 -14.63 -12.81
CA THR A 207 -2.62 -16.05 -12.76
C THR A 207 -4.13 -16.22 -12.91
N TRP A 208 -4.93 -15.39 -12.22
CA TRP A 208 -6.39 -15.33 -12.40
C TRP A 208 -6.79 -14.96 -13.84
N GLY A 209 -6.02 -14.09 -14.49
CA GLY A 209 -6.17 -13.74 -15.90
C GLY A 209 -5.81 -14.84 -16.90
N GLY A 210 -5.24 -15.96 -16.44
CA GLY A 210 -4.82 -17.09 -17.26
C GLY A 210 -3.43 -16.92 -17.91
N TYR A 211 -2.60 -16.01 -17.42
CA TYR A 211 -1.25 -15.79 -17.93
C TYR A 211 -0.25 -16.75 -17.25
N ASP A 212 0.75 -17.17 -18.02
CA ASP A 212 1.88 -17.96 -17.51
C ASP A 212 2.95 -17.02 -16.96
N VAL A 213 3.06 -16.96 -15.63
CA VAL A 213 3.94 -16.05 -14.89
C VAL A 213 4.97 -16.86 -14.11
N SER A 214 6.25 -16.54 -14.29
CA SER A 214 7.32 -17.11 -13.46
C SER A 214 7.18 -16.64 -12.01
N ASP A 215 7.40 -17.54 -11.06
CA ASP A 215 7.45 -17.20 -9.64
C ASP A 215 8.85 -16.80 -9.15
N ASP A 216 9.86 -16.80 -10.03
CA ASP A 216 11.22 -16.35 -9.70
C ASP A 216 11.25 -14.95 -9.03
N PRO A 217 10.47 -13.95 -9.47
CA PRO A 217 10.43 -12.65 -8.80
C PRO A 217 9.90 -12.71 -7.38
N LEU A 218 8.96 -13.63 -7.09
CA LEU A 218 8.45 -13.84 -5.73
C LEU A 218 9.54 -14.44 -4.85
N LEU A 219 10.27 -15.42 -5.38
CA LEU A 219 11.35 -16.10 -4.65
C LEU A 219 12.55 -15.19 -4.41
N ALA A 220 12.81 -14.24 -5.31
CA ALA A 220 13.89 -13.26 -5.18
C ALA A 220 13.69 -12.25 -4.03
N LEU A 221 12.50 -12.20 -3.42
CA LEU A 221 12.18 -11.31 -2.29
C LEU A 221 12.55 -11.89 -0.92
N TRP A 222 13.14 -13.09 -0.90
CA TRP A 222 13.56 -13.79 0.31
C TRP A 222 15.06 -13.67 0.55
N GLY A 223 15.47 -13.41 1.80
CA GLY A 223 16.83 -13.68 2.24
C GLY A 223 17.04 -15.18 2.55
N ASP A 224 18.30 -15.62 2.55
CA ASP A 224 18.68 -17.03 2.76
C ASP A 224 18.13 -17.62 4.07
N ASP A 225 18.07 -16.81 5.14
CA ASP A 225 17.63 -17.22 6.49
C ASP A 225 16.36 -16.50 6.97
N GLU A 226 15.52 -16.01 6.06
CA GLU A 226 14.31 -15.27 6.43
C GLU A 226 13.06 -16.17 6.46
N ASP A 227 12.18 -15.91 7.43
CA ASP A 227 10.87 -16.55 7.59
C ASP A 227 9.74 -15.80 6.87
N CYS A 228 10.01 -14.61 6.32
CA CYS A 228 9.07 -13.81 5.54
C CYS A 228 9.72 -13.19 4.31
N SER A 229 8.88 -12.81 3.34
CA SER A 229 9.27 -12.01 2.17
C SER A 229 9.38 -10.52 2.50
N LYS A 230 10.18 -9.80 1.72
CA LYS A 230 10.34 -8.33 1.81
C LYS A 230 9.40 -7.59 0.86
N THR A 231 8.93 -6.40 1.26
CA THR A 231 8.34 -5.43 0.33
C THR A 231 9.43 -4.78 -0.52
N TYR A 232 10.52 -4.31 0.11
CA TYR A 232 11.69 -3.78 -0.61
C TYR A 232 12.98 -4.43 -0.12
N PRO A 233 13.97 -4.62 -1.01
CA PRO A 233 15.32 -4.97 -0.57
C PRO A 233 15.83 -3.92 0.43
N ASN A 234 16.37 -4.40 1.57
CA ASN A 234 16.95 -3.56 2.63
C ASN A 234 15.93 -2.62 3.32
N GLU A 235 14.70 -3.09 3.51
CA GLU A 235 13.76 -2.43 4.43
C GLU A 235 14.06 -2.76 5.90
N LEU A 236 13.61 -1.89 6.82
CA LEU A 236 13.86 -2.07 8.26
C LEU A 236 12.89 -3.04 8.93
N GLY A 237 11.70 -3.25 8.37
CA GLY A 237 10.68 -4.11 8.93
C GLY A 237 9.79 -4.67 7.84
N ALA A 238 9.43 -5.95 7.96
CA ALA A 238 8.56 -6.64 7.03
C ALA A 238 7.12 -6.13 7.13
N SER A 239 6.39 -6.17 6.01
CA SER A 239 4.96 -5.87 5.96
C SER A 239 4.14 -7.15 6.18
N VAL A 240 3.08 -7.03 6.97
CA VAL A 240 2.13 -8.12 7.21
C VAL A 240 1.25 -8.30 5.97
N SER A 241 0.75 -7.21 5.37
CA SER A 241 -0.07 -7.27 4.15
C SER A 241 0.71 -7.84 2.96
N THR A 242 1.98 -7.45 2.77
CA THR A 242 2.86 -8.05 1.74
C THR A 242 2.98 -9.55 1.89
N ASN A 243 3.14 -10.05 3.12
CA ASN A 243 3.26 -11.49 3.34
C ASN A 243 1.92 -12.23 3.23
N ILE A 244 0.79 -11.57 3.53
CA ILE A 244 -0.56 -12.09 3.22
C ILE A 244 -0.78 -12.19 1.71
N HIS A 245 -0.38 -11.18 0.94
CA HIS A 245 -0.47 -11.22 -0.53
C HIS A 245 0.51 -12.25 -1.11
N MET A 246 1.71 -12.38 -0.55
CA MET A 246 2.65 -13.43 -0.93
C MET A 246 2.09 -14.82 -0.66
N LEU A 247 1.45 -15.04 0.50
CA LEU A 247 0.75 -16.31 0.79
C LEU A 247 -0.32 -16.59 -0.27
N THR A 248 -1.11 -15.57 -0.63
CA THR A 248 -2.14 -15.64 -1.68
C THR A 248 -1.56 -15.99 -3.04
N ALA A 249 -0.43 -15.38 -3.42
CA ALA A 249 0.26 -15.65 -4.67
C ALA A 249 0.77 -17.10 -4.74
N LEU A 250 1.50 -17.54 -3.72
CA LEU A 250 2.09 -18.88 -3.68
C LEU A 250 1.04 -19.99 -3.66
N ARG A 251 -0.09 -19.78 -2.97
CA ARG A 251 -1.16 -20.78 -2.93
C ARG A 251 -2.03 -20.82 -4.17
N SER A 252 -2.05 -19.75 -4.96
CA SER A 252 -2.77 -19.69 -6.23
C SER A 252 -2.08 -20.52 -7.33
N GLN A 253 -0.85 -20.96 -7.10
CA GLN A 253 -0.11 -21.78 -8.05
C GLN A 253 -0.71 -23.19 -8.20
N PRO A 254 -0.90 -23.70 -9.43
CA PRO A 254 -1.33 -25.08 -9.66
C PRO A 254 -0.43 -26.09 -8.94
N GLY A 255 -1.02 -26.94 -8.10
CA GLY A 255 -0.29 -27.95 -7.33
C GLY A 255 0.54 -27.43 -6.16
N MET A 256 0.53 -26.11 -5.90
CA MET A 256 1.21 -25.44 -4.77
C MET A 256 2.67 -25.91 -4.56
N PRO A 257 3.55 -25.81 -5.58
CA PRO A 257 4.89 -26.39 -5.54
C PRO A 257 5.81 -25.74 -4.50
N ARG A 258 5.44 -24.58 -3.95
CA ARG A 258 6.24 -23.78 -3.02
C ARG A 258 5.83 -23.94 -1.55
N PHE A 259 5.41 -25.15 -1.16
CA PHE A 259 4.92 -25.41 0.21
C PHE A 259 5.89 -24.96 1.32
N GLN A 260 7.21 -25.07 1.11
CA GLN A 260 8.20 -24.60 2.09
C GLN A 260 8.10 -23.09 2.40
N TYR A 261 7.80 -22.26 1.39
CA TYR A 261 7.63 -20.82 1.57
C TYR A 261 6.26 -20.51 2.17
N ILE A 262 5.23 -21.25 1.79
CA ILE A 262 3.90 -21.19 2.39
C ILE A 262 3.97 -21.49 3.90
N ASP A 263 4.70 -22.53 4.31
CA ASP A 263 4.89 -22.88 5.71
C ASP A 263 5.65 -21.78 6.48
N LYS A 264 6.74 -21.26 5.91
CA LYS A 264 7.49 -20.12 6.48
C LYS A 264 6.58 -18.92 6.73
N ILE A 265 5.86 -18.45 5.70
CA ILE A 265 4.94 -17.31 5.83
C ILE A 265 3.85 -17.61 6.86
N ASN A 266 3.25 -18.80 6.85
CA ASN A 266 2.20 -19.15 7.80
C ASN A 266 2.70 -19.09 9.25
N ARG A 267 3.88 -19.64 9.54
CA ARG A 267 4.50 -19.55 10.88
C ARG A 267 4.82 -18.12 11.24
N TRP A 268 5.37 -17.35 10.31
CA TRP A 268 5.69 -15.95 10.54
C TRP A 268 4.42 -15.13 10.82
N LEU A 269 3.39 -15.22 9.98
CA LEU A 269 2.12 -14.54 10.19
C LEU A 269 1.45 -14.95 11.51
N ALA A 270 1.49 -16.23 11.89
CA ALA A 270 1.00 -16.65 13.21
C ALA A 270 1.73 -15.94 14.37
N SER A 271 3.03 -15.66 14.21
CA SER A 271 3.81 -14.89 15.19
C SER A 271 3.53 -13.38 15.19
N GLN A 272 2.89 -12.86 14.13
CA GLN A 272 2.52 -11.44 14.01
C GLN A 272 1.13 -11.13 14.58
N VAL A 273 0.39 -12.14 15.04
CA VAL A 273 -0.94 -11.96 15.63
C VAL A 273 -0.88 -11.00 16.83
N LYS A 274 -1.69 -9.95 16.78
CA LYS A 274 -1.86 -8.97 17.85
C LYS A 274 -3.17 -9.19 18.59
N GLN A 275 -3.15 -8.96 19.90
CA GLN A 275 -4.33 -9.18 20.75
C GLN A 275 -5.51 -8.29 20.37
N GLU A 276 -5.27 -7.03 20.02
CA GLU A 276 -6.33 -6.05 19.76
C GLU A 276 -6.76 -6.05 18.29
N THR A 277 -5.81 -5.93 17.37
CA THR A 277 -6.09 -5.70 15.95
C THR A 277 -6.06 -6.96 15.09
N LEU A 278 -5.65 -8.09 15.66
CA LEU A 278 -5.28 -9.34 14.97
C LEU A 278 -4.10 -9.16 14.00
N PHE A 279 -4.24 -8.31 12.98
CA PHE A 279 -3.17 -7.95 12.06
C PHE A 279 -3.18 -6.44 11.75
N ASP A 280 -2.02 -5.81 11.91
CA ASP A 280 -1.75 -4.44 11.49
C ASP A 280 -0.70 -4.43 10.39
N ASP A 281 -0.73 -3.42 9.54
CA ASP A 281 0.26 -3.28 8.47
C ASP A 281 0.80 -1.86 8.34
N LYS A 282 2.00 -1.71 7.78
CA LYS A 282 2.66 -0.42 7.60
C LYS A 282 2.19 0.35 6.35
N TRP A 283 1.34 -0.24 5.50
CA TRP A 283 0.82 0.39 4.28
C TRP A 283 -0.64 0.84 4.39
N HIS A 284 -1.39 0.33 5.37
CA HIS A 284 -2.80 0.68 5.58
C HIS A 284 -3.14 0.77 7.07
N LEU A 285 -3.85 1.83 7.48
CA LEU A 285 -4.18 2.09 8.89
C LEU A 285 -5.22 1.12 9.45
N SER A 286 -6.17 0.68 8.64
CA SER A 286 -7.25 -0.17 9.14
C SER A 286 -6.81 -1.64 9.24
N PRO A 287 -7.01 -2.31 10.39
CA PRO A 287 -6.86 -3.76 10.48
C PRO A 287 -7.91 -4.49 9.63
N PHE A 288 -9.06 -3.89 9.32
CA PHE A 288 -10.06 -4.54 8.45
C PHE A 288 -9.57 -4.74 7.02
N TYR A 289 -8.67 -3.88 6.52
CA TYR A 289 -7.96 -4.15 5.26
C TYR A 289 -7.15 -5.45 5.38
N THR A 290 -6.22 -5.49 6.34
CA THR A 290 -5.28 -6.60 6.51
C THR A 290 -5.98 -7.91 6.84
N VAL A 291 -6.91 -7.91 7.81
CA VAL A 291 -7.64 -9.10 8.25
C VAL A 291 -8.57 -9.64 7.16
N SER A 292 -9.19 -8.78 6.35
CA SER A 292 -10.04 -9.21 5.24
C SER A 292 -9.25 -9.94 4.16
N HIS A 293 -8.04 -9.45 3.82
CA HIS A 293 -7.14 -10.15 2.91
C HIS A 293 -6.57 -11.44 3.54
N ALA A 294 -6.26 -11.41 4.85
CA ALA A 294 -5.76 -12.57 5.58
C ALA A 294 -6.78 -13.71 5.63
N LEU A 295 -8.06 -13.39 5.84
CA LEU A 295 -9.15 -14.36 5.87
C LEU A 295 -9.15 -15.21 4.60
N SER A 296 -9.11 -14.57 3.45
CA SER A 296 -9.04 -15.23 2.14
C SER A 296 -7.76 -16.03 1.99
N ALA A 297 -6.61 -15.45 2.35
CA ALA A 297 -5.29 -16.08 2.20
C ALA A 297 -5.14 -17.38 3.02
N PHE A 298 -5.71 -17.44 4.24
CA PHE A 298 -5.60 -18.62 5.11
C PHE A 298 -6.57 -19.76 4.77
N GLN A 299 -7.61 -19.53 3.97
CA GLN A 299 -8.63 -20.55 3.71
C GLN A 299 -8.04 -21.87 3.22
N GLY A 300 -8.36 -22.97 3.91
CA GLY A 300 -7.87 -24.31 3.57
C GLY A 300 -6.38 -24.56 3.87
N LEU A 301 -5.60 -23.53 4.22
CA LEU A 301 -4.18 -23.66 4.58
C LEU A 301 -3.95 -23.59 6.08
N ASN A 302 -4.59 -22.63 6.74
CA ASN A 302 -4.53 -22.46 8.18
C ASN A 302 -5.96 -22.21 8.71
N PRO A 303 -6.77 -23.27 8.90
CA PRO A 303 -8.15 -23.15 9.34
C PRO A 303 -8.32 -22.41 10.67
N THR A 304 -7.33 -22.50 11.57
CA THR A 304 -7.34 -21.80 12.86
C THR A 304 -7.27 -20.29 12.65
N LEU A 305 -6.23 -19.79 11.95
CA LEU A 305 -6.10 -18.36 11.68
C LEU A 305 -7.21 -17.83 10.77
N ALA A 306 -7.67 -18.63 9.81
CA ALA A 306 -8.84 -18.30 8.99
C ALA A 306 -10.09 -18.08 9.87
N ASN A 307 -10.33 -18.97 10.84
CA ASN A 307 -11.45 -18.83 11.76
C ASN A 307 -11.27 -17.62 12.70
N GLU A 308 -10.05 -17.33 13.17
CA GLU A 308 -9.76 -16.13 13.96
C GLU A 308 -10.03 -14.84 13.16
N CYS A 309 -9.62 -14.77 11.89
CA CYS A 309 -9.91 -13.64 11.01
C CYS A 309 -11.42 -13.45 10.81
N MET A 310 -12.15 -14.55 10.55
CA MET A 310 -13.61 -14.49 10.40
C MET A 310 -14.29 -14.06 11.70
N THR A 311 -13.88 -14.63 12.83
CA THR A 311 -14.41 -14.27 14.15
C THR A 311 -14.15 -12.81 14.47
N PHE A 312 -12.95 -12.30 14.14
CA PHE A 312 -12.60 -10.89 14.30
C PHE A 312 -13.54 -10.00 13.50
N ILE A 313 -13.74 -10.26 12.21
CA ILE A 313 -14.64 -9.46 11.37
C ILE A 313 -16.07 -9.49 11.93
N LEU A 314 -16.62 -10.67 12.23
CA LEU A 314 -17.99 -10.81 12.73
C LEU A 314 -18.19 -10.13 14.10
N ALA A 315 -17.22 -10.25 15.01
CA ALA A 315 -17.31 -9.68 16.35
C ALA A 315 -17.24 -8.15 16.39
N HIS A 316 -16.66 -7.52 15.36
CA HIS A 316 -16.52 -6.07 15.27
C HIS A 316 -17.50 -5.40 14.30
N GLN A 317 -18.51 -6.12 13.81
CA GLN A 317 -19.60 -5.49 13.08
C GLN A 317 -20.35 -4.52 14.01
N GLN A 318 -20.50 -3.27 13.58
CA GLN A 318 -21.18 -2.24 14.35
C GLN A 318 -22.71 -2.41 14.30
N HIS A 319 -23.43 -1.70 15.17
CA HIS A 319 -24.91 -1.76 15.21
C HIS A 319 -25.55 -1.29 13.89
N ASP A 320 -24.88 -0.41 13.15
CA ASP A 320 -25.32 0.01 11.81
C ASP A 320 -25.01 -1.03 10.72
N GLY A 321 -24.43 -2.17 11.07
CA GLY A 321 -24.01 -3.23 10.15
C GLY A 321 -22.68 -2.98 9.45
N GLY A 322 -22.11 -1.78 9.55
CA GLY A 322 -20.81 -1.45 8.95
C GLY A 322 -19.62 -1.83 9.83
N TRP A 323 -18.43 -1.47 9.35
CA TRP A 323 -17.16 -1.67 10.04
C TRP A 323 -16.32 -0.40 10.04
N SER A 324 -15.60 -0.20 11.14
CA SER A 324 -14.55 0.81 11.28
C SER A 324 -13.75 0.56 12.54
N TRP A 325 -12.45 0.82 12.45
CA TRP A 325 -11.55 0.71 13.60
C TRP A 325 -11.44 2.02 14.39
N PHE A 326 -11.59 3.16 13.72
CA PHE A 326 -11.28 4.49 14.29
C PHE A 326 -12.52 5.31 14.66
N GLY A 327 -13.71 4.71 14.69
CA GLY A 327 -14.95 5.38 15.08
C GLY A 327 -16.16 4.90 14.28
N PRO A 328 -16.98 5.80 13.73
CA PRO A 328 -18.11 5.42 12.88
C PRO A 328 -17.67 4.58 11.68
N SER A 329 -18.56 3.69 11.22
CA SER A 329 -18.36 2.86 10.03
C SER A 329 -17.83 3.67 8.84
N THR A 330 -16.88 3.10 8.09
CA THR A 330 -16.30 3.74 6.91
C THR A 330 -16.55 2.91 5.66
N LEU A 331 -16.58 3.59 4.50
CA LEU A 331 -16.88 2.95 3.21
C LEU A 331 -15.93 1.80 2.90
N GLU A 332 -14.63 2.07 2.99
CA GLU A 332 -13.58 1.15 2.56
C GLU A 332 -13.41 -0.03 3.53
N GLU A 333 -13.48 0.20 4.85
CA GLU A 333 -13.44 -0.90 5.83
C GLU A 333 -14.66 -1.81 5.68
N THR A 334 -15.86 -1.22 5.53
CA THR A 334 -17.09 -1.97 5.29
C THR A 334 -17.03 -2.77 3.99
N ALA A 335 -16.50 -2.18 2.92
CA ALA A 335 -16.31 -2.87 1.64
C ALA A 335 -15.41 -4.12 1.78
N HIS A 336 -14.25 -3.97 2.41
CA HIS A 336 -13.32 -5.09 2.61
C HIS A 336 -13.93 -6.23 3.41
N CYS A 337 -14.67 -5.92 4.49
CA CYS A 337 -15.36 -6.93 5.29
C CYS A 337 -16.46 -7.64 4.48
N ILE A 338 -17.28 -6.90 3.72
CA ILE A 338 -18.31 -7.52 2.86
C ILE A 338 -17.68 -8.46 1.85
N LEU A 339 -16.61 -8.04 1.15
CA LEU A 339 -15.93 -8.88 0.16
C LEU A 339 -15.36 -10.15 0.80
N ALA A 340 -14.69 -10.04 1.95
CA ALA A 340 -14.12 -11.19 2.63
C ALA A 340 -15.19 -12.16 3.16
N LEU A 341 -16.30 -11.65 3.72
CA LEU A 341 -17.44 -12.44 4.17
C LEU A 341 -18.16 -13.13 2.99
N HIS A 342 -18.27 -12.44 1.86
CA HIS A 342 -18.80 -13.01 0.63
C HIS A 342 -17.98 -14.21 0.16
N GLU A 343 -16.65 -14.07 0.07
CA GLU A 343 -15.76 -15.17 -0.33
C GLU A 343 -15.97 -16.42 0.54
N VAL A 344 -15.99 -16.27 1.87
CA VAL A 344 -16.18 -17.41 2.78
C VAL A 344 -17.61 -17.94 2.79
N HIS A 345 -18.61 -17.11 2.47
CA HIS A 345 -19.99 -17.57 2.27
C HIS A 345 -20.09 -18.45 1.02
N LYS A 346 -19.45 -18.06 -0.09
CA LYS A 346 -19.43 -18.87 -1.34
C LYS A 346 -18.73 -20.21 -1.13
N LEU A 347 -17.79 -20.30 -0.19
CA LEU A 347 -17.16 -21.55 0.26
C LEU A 347 -18.00 -22.36 1.26
N GLY A 348 -19.16 -21.87 1.70
CA GLY A 348 -20.04 -22.53 2.67
C GLY A 348 -19.54 -22.46 4.12
N LEU A 349 -18.58 -21.58 4.42
CA LEU A 349 -17.98 -21.41 5.75
C LEU A 349 -18.74 -20.39 6.60
N LEU A 350 -19.24 -19.32 5.99
CA LEU A 350 -20.21 -18.42 6.63
C LEU A 350 -21.62 -18.95 6.39
N LYS A 351 -22.34 -19.27 7.47
CA LYS A 351 -23.70 -19.84 7.40
C LYS A 351 -24.79 -18.78 7.26
N ASP A 352 -24.58 -17.61 7.86
CA ASP A 352 -25.58 -16.56 7.92
C ASP A 352 -25.17 -15.38 7.02
N PRO A 353 -25.80 -15.22 5.84
CA PRO A 353 -25.53 -14.08 4.96
C PRO A 353 -26.05 -12.76 5.54
N ALA A 354 -26.79 -12.76 6.66
CA ALA A 354 -27.29 -11.54 7.28
C ALA A 354 -26.17 -10.55 7.59
N TYR A 355 -24.99 -11.02 8.02
CA TYR A 355 -23.79 -10.20 8.25
C TYR A 355 -23.37 -9.39 7.02
N ILE A 356 -23.61 -9.88 5.81
CA ILE A 356 -23.34 -9.16 4.57
C ILE A 356 -24.47 -8.16 4.29
N THR A 357 -25.72 -8.61 4.36
CA THR A 357 -26.88 -7.79 3.96
C THR A 357 -27.21 -6.66 4.92
N CYS A 358 -26.92 -6.78 6.23
CA CYS A 358 -27.20 -5.73 7.21
C CYS A 358 -26.32 -4.49 7.02
N ALA A 359 -25.15 -4.64 6.41
CA ALA A 359 -24.23 -3.56 6.08
C ALA A 359 -24.70 -2.71 4.90
N ALA A 360 -25.69 -3.17 4.12
CA ALA A 360 -25.98 -2.61 2.80
C ALA A 360 -26.51 -1.17 2.82
N GLU A 361 -27.35 -0.84 3.81
CA GLU A 361 -27.89 0.52 3.97
C GLU A 361 -26.76 1.49 4.34
N THR A 362 -25.99 1.14 5.37
CA THR A 362 -24.81 1.89 5.81
C THR A 362 -23.80 2.05 4.69
N PHE A 363 -23.52 1.00 3.93
CA PHE A 363 -22.63 1.05 2.77
C PHE A 363 -23.14 2.03 1.70
N ARG A 364 -24.45 2.03 1.40
CA ARG A 364 -25.06 2.99 0.46
C ARG A 364 -24.89 4.43 0.91
N GLU A 365 -25.14 4.70 2.19
CA GLU A 365 -24.97 6.04 2.77
C GLU A 365 -23.51 6.50 2.71
N LEU A 366 -22.57 5.61 3.07
CA LEU A 366 -21.14 5.88 3.07
C LEU A 366 -20.58 6.09 1.66
N ALA A 367 -21.11 5.39 0.65
CA ALA A 367 -20.66 5.53 -0.73
C ALA A 367 -20.91 6.93 -1.30
N SER A 368 -21.84 7.68 -0.70
CA SER A 368 -22.18 9.06 -1.06
C SER A 368 -21.40 10.11 -0.26
N GLN A 369 -20.52 9.69 0.66
CA GLN A 369 -19.76 10.57 1.55
C GLN A 369 -18.27 10.62 1.18
N PRO A 370 -17.54 11.67 1.60
CA PRO A 370 -16.08 11.71 1.48
C PRO A 370 -15.44 10.53 2.22
N THR A 371 -14.60 9.77 1.52
CA THR A 371 -13.89 8.64 2.11
C THR A 371 -12.67 9.11 2.91
N PRO A 372 -12.42 8.56 4.10
CA PRO A 372 -11.21 8.86 4.87
C PRO A 372 -9.94 8.40 4.12
N ARG A 373 -8.81 8.99 4.49
CA ARG A 373 -7.49 8.60 3.98
C ARG A 373 -6.89 7.56 4.91
N MET A 374 -6.82 6.31 4.46
CA MET A 374 -6.33 5.20 5.29
C MET A 374 -5.04 4.55 4.77
N TRP A 375 -4.64 4.87 3.54
CA TRP A 375 -3.40 4.37 2.96
C TRP A 375 -2.21 5.21 3.41
N ILE A 376 -1.10 4.55 3.72
CA ILE A 376 0.08 5.17 4.33
C ILE A 376 1.13 5.42 3.25
N GLY A 377 1.26 6.68 2.84
CA GLY A 377 2.35 7.19 2.00
C GLY A 377 3.35 8.00 2.83
N LYS A 378 3.90 9.08 2.26
CA LYS A 378 4.59 10.13 3.07
C LYS A 378 3.63 10.85 4.02
N ALA A 379 2.35 10.82 3.67
CA ALA A 379 1.22 11.19 4.49
C ALA A 379 0.08 10.21 4.14
N LEU A 380 -1.02 10.26 4.90
CA LEU A 380 -2.20 9.49 4.56
C LEU A 380 -2.78 9.94 3.22
N TYR A 381 -3.14 8.97 2.37
CA TYR A 381 -3.75 9.21 1.07
C TYR A 381 -4.98 8.33 0.84
N HIS A 382 -5.67 8.62 -0.25
CA HIS A 382 -6.88 7.93 -0.69
C HIS A 382 -6.74 7.61 -2.18
N PRO A 383 -6.64 6.34 -2.58
CA PRO A 383 -6.57 5.93 -3.97
C PRO A 383 -7.98 5.85 -4.58
N THR A 384 -8.41 6.93 -5.22
CA THR A 384 -9.79 7.07 -5.74
C THR A 384 -10.22 5.90 -6.61
N GLN A 385 -9.36 5.46 -7.54
CA GLN A 385 -9.67 4.36 -8.46
C GLN A 385 -9.93 3.02 -7.75
N ILE A 386 -9.17 2.74 -6.68
CA ILE A 386 -9.33 1.52 -5.88
C ILE A 386 -10.62 1.58 -5.09
N VAL A 387 -10.95 2.74 -4.51
CA VAL A 387 -12.20 2.90 -3.77
C VAL A 387 -13.42 2.89 -4.69
N ASP A 388 -13.34 3.44 -5.90
CA ASP A 388 -14.39 3.30 -6.91
C ASP A 388 -14.62 1.83 -7.28
N ALA A 389 -13.54 1.04 -7.44
CA ALA A 389 -13.66 -0.39 -7.67
C ALA A 389 -14.27 -1.12 -6.47
N LEU A 390 -13.94 -0.75 -5.23
CA LEU A 390 -14.60 -1.29 -4.03
C LEU A 390 -16.10 -0.98 -4.04
N VAL A 391 -16.49 0.24 -4.42
CA VAL A 391 -17.91 0.62 -4.52
C VAL A 391 -18.65 -0.26 -5.52
N ASP A 392 -18.11 -0.40 -6.74
CA ASP A 392 -18.74 -1.20 -7.79
C ASP A 392 -18.78 -2.69 -7.43
N ALA A 393 -17.66 -3.24 -6.98
CA ALA A 393 -17.50 -4.65 -6.63
C ALA A 393 -18.38 -5.05 -5.44
N THR A 394 -18.43 -4.24 -4.37
CA THR A 394 -19.31 -4.51 -3.23
C THR A 394 -20.78 -4.34 -3.60
N SER A 395 -21.14 -3.39 -4.48
CA SER A 395 -22.51 -3.26 -4.98
C SER A 395 -22.95 -4.49 -5.78
N HIS A 396 -22.05 -5.04 -6.59
CA HIS A 396 -22.27 -6.30 -7.30
C HIS A 396 -22.51 -7.46 -6.32
N VAL A 397 -21.64 -7.60 -5.31
CA VAL A 397 -21.79 -8.61 -4.26
C VAL A 397 -23.13 -8.49 -3.56
N LEU A 398 -23.51 -7.30 -3.10
CA LEU A 398 -24.80 -7.07 -2.43
C LEU A 398 -26.00 -7.41 -3.31
N ALA A 399 -25.89 -7.19 -4.63
CA ALA A 399 -26.92 -7.59 -5.58
C ALA A 399 -27.10 -9.13 -5.67
N GLU A 400 -26.04 -9.92 -5.48
CA GLU A 400 -26.16 -11.39 -5.38
C GLU A 400 -27.02 -11.83 -4.18
N TYR A 401 -27.07 -11.01 -3.13
CA TYR A 401 -27.91 -11.22 -1.95
C TYR A 401 -29.28 -10.52 -2.04
N GLY A 402 -29.67 -10.05 -3.23
CA GLY A 402 -30.96 -9.40 -3.48
C GLY A 402 -31.05 -7.94 -3.03
N VAL A 403 -29.91 -7.31 -2.70
CA VAL A 403 -29.85 -5.89 -2.32
C VAL A 403 -29.31 -5.07 -3.49
N HIS A 404 -30.20 -4.39 -4.20
CA HIS A 404 -29.83 -3.52 -5.32
C HIS A 404 -29.63 -2.08 -4.84
N LEU A 405 -28.38 -1.61 -4.90
CA LEU A 405 -28.03 -0.23 -4.53
C LEU A 405 -28.00 0.68 -5.75
N THR A 406 -28.56 1.88 -5.61
CA THR A 406 -28.33 2.99 -6.55
C THR A 406 -27.41 3.98 -5.85
N ILE A 407 -26.15 4.03 -6.26
CA ILE A 407 -25.13 4.89 -5.64
C ILE A 407 -24.91 6.11 -6.53
N THR A 408 -25.01 7.30 -5.93
CA THR A 408 -24.65 8.56 -6.58
C THR A 408 -23.45 9.13 -5.85
N ARG A 409 -22.24 9.01 -6.41
CA ARG A 409 -21.07 9.65 -5.79
C ARG A 409 -21.08 11.15 -6.10
N ALA A 410 -20.83 11.97 -5.09
CA ALA A 410 -20.45 13.37 -5.31
C ALA A 410 -19.03 13.36 -5.91
N SER A 411 -18.89 13.93 -7.11
CA SER A 411 -17.62 14.04 -7.85
C SER A 411 -16.60 14.91 -7.14
#